data_AF-A0A0V8J2R5-F1
#
_entry.id   AF-A0A0V8J2R5-F1
#
_cell.length_a   1.000
_cell.length_b   1.000
_cell.length_c   1.000
_cell.angle_alpha   90.00
_cell.angle_beta   90.00
_cell.angle_gamma   90.00
#
_symmetry.space_group_name_H-M   'P 1'
#
loop_
_entity.id
_entity.type
_entity.pdbx_description
1 polymer ?
#
loop_
_entity_poly.entity_id
_entity_poly.type
_entity_poly.pdbx_seq_one_letter_code
_entity_poly.pdbx_strand_id
1 'polypeptide(L)'
;MKEEGIILTVSVALISLGIYLWRKGNARESFWQAFIETVGDIVLLEIPVFTTFRAWSVFLWFAGLVLFILFILMTVSKLIYT
;
A
#
# COMPACT_ATOMS: atom_id res chain seq x y z
N MET A 1 -1.25 14.19 17.04
CA MET A 1 -1.26 15.22 15.97
C MET A 1 -0.04 15.13 15.06
N LYS A 2 1.21 15.27 15.56
CA LYS A 2 2.40 15.13 14.68
C LYS A 2 2.51 13.73 14.05
N GLU A 3 2.34 12.67 14.83
CA GLU A 3 2.45 11.28 14.36
C GLU A 3 1.28 10.89 13.42
N GLU A 4 0.05 11.22 13.78
CA GLU A 4 -1.16 11.02 12.95
C GLU A 4 -0.99 11.67 11.56
N GLY A 5 -0.48 12.90 11.50
CA GLY A 5 -0.20 13.61 10.24
C GLY A 5 0.91 12.97 9.41
N ILE A 6 1.92 12.39 10.04
CA ILE A 6 2.97 11.62 9.35
C ILE A 6 2.37 10.36 8.73
N ILE A 7 1.57 9.59 9.48
CA ILE A 7 0.93 8.37 8.97
C ILE A 7 0.05 8.69 7.74
N LEU A 8 -0.75 9.76 7.82
CA LEU A 8 -1.56 10.20 6.70
C LEU A 8 -0.70 10.58 5.49
N THR A 9 0.35 11.37 5.70
CA THR A 9 1.24 11.80 4.60
C THR A 9 1.93 10.62 3.94
N VAL A 10 2.44 9.67 4.73
CA VAL A 10 3.07 8.44 4.22
C VAL A 10 2.06 7.60 3.47
N SER A 11 0.83 7.43 3.97
CA SER A 11 -0.22 6.67 3.27
C SER A 11 -0.55 7.27 1.90
N VAL A 12 -0.69 8.59 1.82
CA VAL A 12 -0.98 9.29 0.56
C VAL A 12 0.19 9.16 -0.41
N ALA A 13 1.42 9.29 0.07
CA ALA A 13 2.63 9.12 -0.75
C ALA A 13 2.72 7.70 -1.33
N LEU A 14 2.48 6.67 -0.51
CA LEU A 14 2.50 5.27 -0.94
C LEU A 14 1.41 4.97 -1.98
N ILE A 15 0.18 5.43 -1.75
CA ILE A 15 -0.92 5.26 -2.71
C ILE A 15 -0.59 5.96 -4.03
N SER A 16 -0.08 7.20 -3.97
CA SER A 16 0.28 7.97 -5.16
C SER A 16 1.40 7.29 -5.95
N LEU A 17 2.42 6.78 -5.25
CA LEU A 17 3.51 6.03 -5.85
C LEU A 17 3.01 4.71 -6.47
N GLY A 18 2.10 4.01 -5.79
CA GLY A 18 1.42 2.84 -6.33
C GLY A 18 0.73 3.16 -7.66
N ILE A 19 -0.13 4.19 -7.69
CA ILE A 19 -0.81 4.61 -8.92
C ILE A 19 0.17 4.95 -10.05
N TYR A 20 1.27 5.64 -9.72
CA TYR A 20 2.31 5.95 -10.70
C TYR A 20 2.97 4.69 -11.28
N LEU A 21 3.34 3.74 -10.42
CA LEU A 21 3.96 2.48 -10.84
C LEU A 21 3.00 1.60 -11.64
N TRP A 22 1.70 1.62 -11.32
CA TRP A 22 0.67 0.94 -12.09
C TRP A 22 0.63 1.40 -13.54
N ARG A 23 0.68 2.72 -13.74
CA ARG A 23 0.67 3.38 -15.06
C ARG A 23 1.97 3.14 -15.82
N LYS A 24 3.10 3.04 -15.12
CA LYS A 24 4.42 2.77 -15.71
C LYS A 24 4.61 1.29 -16.06
N GLY A 25 3.98 0.38 -15.31
CA GLY A 25 4.11 -1.06 -15.49
C GLY A 25 3.52 -1.60 -16.78
N ASN A 26 3.82 -2.86 -17.08
CA ASN A 26 3.39 -3.51 -18.32
C ASN A 26 1.86 -3.56 -18.43
N ALA A 27 1.29 -2.90 -19.44
CA ALA A 27 -0.15 -2.83 -19.65
C ALA A 27 -0.82 -4.21 -19.83
N ARG A 28 -0.07 -5.22 -20.27
CA ARG A 28 -0.56 -6.59 -20.51
C ARG A 28 -0.73 -7.41 -19.23
N GLU A 29 -0.05 -7.05 -18.15
CA GLU A 29 -0.10 -7.78 -16.88
C GLU A 29 -1.37 -7.38 -16.13
N SER A 30 -2.31 -8.30 -15.93
CA SER A 30 -3.57 -7.97 -15.26
C SER A 30 -3.39 -7.65 -13.77
N PHE A 31 -4.36 -6.96 -13.17
CA PHE A 31 -4.38 -6.72 -11.72
C PHE A 31 -4.31 -8.01 -10.91
N TRP A 32 -5.07 -9.03 -11.32
CA TRP A 32 -5.07 -10.33 -10.64
C TRP A 32 -3.72 -11.03 -10.71
N GLN A 33 -3.01 -10.91 -11.84
CA GLN A 33 -1.68 -11.47 -11.98
C GLN A 33 -0.68 -10.78 -11.05
N ALA A 34 -0.64 -9.44 -11.08
CA ALA A 34 0.21 -8.65 -10.19
C ALA A 34 -0.11 -8.90 -8.71
N PHE A 35 -1.39 -9.08 -8.37
CA PHE A 35 -1.85 -9.40 -7.02
C PHE A 35 -1.37 -10.78 -6.55
N ILE A 36 -1.52 -11.81 -7.39
CA ILE A 36 -1.07 -13.17 -7.04
C ILE A 36 0.45 -13.21 -6.90
N GLU A 37 1.21 -12.53 -7.76
CA GLU A 37 2.67 -12.38 -7.60
C GLU A 37 2.99 -11.69 -6.27
N THR A 38 2.31 -10.58 -5.98
CA THR A 38 2.52 -9.83 -4.73
C THR A 38 2.25 -10.69 -3.49
N VAL A 39 1.11 -11.38 -3.44
CA VAL A 39 0.73 -12.21 -2.30
C VAL A 39 1.62 -13.46 -2.22
N GLY A 40 1.92 -14.08 -3.35
CA GLY A 40 2.83 -15.22 -3.44
C GLY A 40 4.19 -14.91 -2.85
N ASP A 41 4.80 -13.80 -3.27
CA ASP A 41 6.13 -13.38 -2.79
C ASP A 41 6.11 -13.02 -1.29
N ILE A 42 5.06 -12.36 -0.81
CA ILE A 42 4.90 -12.05 0.63
C ILE A 42 4.76 -13.32 1.47
N VAL A 43 4.04 -14.32 0.97
CA VAL A 43 3.80 -15.58 1.70
C VAL A 43 5.03 -16.49 1.64
N LEU A 44 5.80 -16.44 0.55
CA LEU A 44 6.93 -17.35 0.29
C LEU A 44 8.30 -16.84 0.76
N LEU A 45 8.50 -15.53 0.93
CA LEU A 45 9.82 -14.95 1.26
C LEU A 45 9.74 -13.93 2.41
N GLU A 46 10.78 -13.93 3.25
CA GLU A 46 10.95 -13.01 4.38
C GLU A 46 11.10 -11.53 3.96
N ILE A 47 11.38 -11.25 2.68
CA ILE A 47 11.53 -9.90 2.13
C ILE A 47 10.81 -9.82 0.76
N PRO A 48 9.84 -8.91 0.59
CA PRO A 48 9.11 -8.78 -0.67
C PRO A 48 9.99 -8.18 -1.77
N VAL A 49 10.46 -9.04 -2.70
CA VAL A 49 11.22 -8.63 -3.89
C VAL A 49 10.37 -8.94 -5.12
N PHE A 50 9.55 -7.96 -5.53
CA PHE A 50 8.68 -8.14 -6.70
C PHE A 50 9.43 -7.89 -8.00
N THR A 51 9.10 -8.68 -9.03
CA THR A 51 9.79 -8.60 -10.32
C THR A 51 9.15 -7.57 -11.26
N THR A 52 7.88 -7.23 -11.05
CA THR A 52 7.14 -6.29 -11.90
C THR A 52 6.81 -4.97 -11.21
N PHE A 53 6.76 -3.89 -12.00
CA PHE A 53 6.28 -2.58 -11.51
C PHE A 53 4.82 -2.64 -11.06
N ARG A 54 3.99 -3.53 -11.64
CA ARG A 54 2.59 -3.67 -11.22
C ARG A 54 2.48 -4.41 -9.89
N ALA A 55 3.31 -5.41 -9.60
CA ALA A 55 3.37 -6.02 -8.29
C ALA A 55 3.84 -5.02 -7.21
N TRP A 56 4.90 -4.24 -7.49
CA TRP A 56 5.31 -3.11 -6.62
C TRP A 56 4.18 -2.10 -6.40
N SER A 57 3.42 -1.78 -7.45
CA SER A 57 2.26 -0.91 -7.34
C SER A 57 1.20 -1.48 -6.41
N VAL A 58 0.86 -2.76 -6.56
CA VAL A 58 -0.17 -3.42 -5.76
C VAL A 58 0.27 -3.44 -4.30
N PHE A 59 1.52 -3.81 -4.03
CA PHE A 59 2.09 -3.79 -2.68
C PHE A 59 2.00 -2.41 -2.02
N LEU A 60 2.47 -1.36 -2.70
CA LEU A 60 2.46 0.01 -2.16
C LEU A 60 1.04 0.53 -1.94
N TRP A 61 0.11 0.17 -2.83
CA TRP A 61 -1.29 0.50 -2.67
C TRP A 61 -1.89 -0.17 -1.43
N PHE A 62 -1.63 -1.47 -1.21
CA PHE A 62 -2.07 -2.18 -0.01
C PHE A 62 -1.45 -1.61 1.26
N ALA A 63 -0.14 -1.36 1.27
CA ALA A 63 0.56 -0.78 2.41
C ALA A 63 0.00 0.61 2.78
N GLY A 64 -0.22 1.46 1.77
CA GLY A 64 -0.83 2.77 1.96
C GLY A 64 -2.27 2.68 2.49
N LEU A 65 -3.07 1.74 2.00
CA LEU A 65 -4.44 1.50 2.46
C LEU A 65 -4.48 1.03 3.92
N VAL A 66 -3.59 0.13 4.32
CA VAL A 66 -3.48 -0.33 5.72
C VAL A 66 -3.13 0.84 6.64
N LEU A 67 -2.13 1.65 6.28
CA LEU A 67 -1.76 2.84 7.07
C LEU A 67 -2.92 3.85 7.17
N PHE A 68 -3.68 4.01 6.09
CA PHE A 68 -4.84 4.90 6.09
C PHE A 68 -5.95 4.39 7.02
N ILE A 69 -6.23 3.09 7.04
CA ILE A 69 -7.17 2.48 7.99
C ILE A 69 -6.69 2.70 9.43
N LEU A 70 -5.40 2.45 9.71
CA LEU A 70 -4.82 2.68 11.04
C LEU A 70 -4.98 4.14 11.48
N PHE A 71 -4.74 5.09 10.58
CA PHE A 71 -4.98 6.51 10.85
C PHE A 71 -6.44 6.80 11.22
N ILE A 72 -7.41 6.24 10.49
CA ILE A 72 -8.83 6.39 10.82
C ILE A 72 -9.12 5.81 12.20
N LEU A 73 -8.65 4.60 12.48
CA LEU A 73 -8.88 3.93 13.77
C LEU A 73 -8.32 4.74 14.94
N MET A 74 -7.10 5.28 14.82
CA MET A 74 -6.50 6.14 15.84
C MET A 74 -7.33 7.42 16.05
N THR A 75 -7.76 8.05 14.95
CA THR A 75 -8.54 9.30 15.00
C THR A 75 -9.90 9.08 15.64
N VAL A 76 -10.61 8.01 15.26
CA VAL A 76 -11.92 7.65 15.81
C VAL A 76 -11.80 7.24 17.28
N SER A 77 -10.81 6.41 17.63
CA SER A 77 -10.54 6.03 19.02
C SER A 77 -10.33 7.27 19.88
N LYS A 78 -9.48 8.19 19.44
CA LYS A 78 -9.25 9.46 20.14
C LYS A 78 -10.52 10.28 20.30
N LEU A 79 -11.38 10.35 19.28
CA LEU A 79 -12.65 11.07 19.37
C LEU A 79 -13.61 10.46 20.40
N ILE A 80 -13.61 9.13 20.57
CA ILE A 80 -14.51 8.43 21.49
C ILE A 80 -14.02 8.51 22.94
N TYR A 81 -12.71 8.47 23.16
CA TYR A 81 -12.10 8.44 24.50
C TYR A 81 -11.64 9.80 25.03
N THR A 82 -11.86 10.90 24.29
CA THR A 82 -11.63 12.28 24.72
C THR A 82 -12.96 12.93 25.11
#